data_AF-A0AAN4IFE3-F1
#
_entry.id   AF-A0AAN4IFE3-F1
#
_cell.length_a   1.000
_cell.length_b   1.000
_cell.length_c   1.000
_cell.angle_alpha   90.00
_cell.angle_beta   90.00
_cell.angle_gamma   90.00
#
_symmetry.space_group_name_H-M   'P 1'
#
loop_
_entity.id
_entity.type
_entity.pdbx_description
1 polymer ?
#
loop_
_entity_poly.entity_id
_entity_poly.type
_entity_poly.pdbx_seq_one_letter_code
_entity_poly.pdbx_strand_id
1 'polypeptide(L)' 'MGAYMGLRIIEGAYTYEYVCERRPDLKDGIDAYLLQQGKEELIQQGSAH' A
#
# COMPACT_ATOMS: atom_id res chain seq x y z
N MET A 1 -8.90 -0.44 8.38
CA MET A 1 -8.78 -1.26 7.16
C MET A 1 -7.54 -0.94 6.34
N GLY A 2 -7.13 0.32 6.19
CA GLY A 2 -5.88 0.68 5.48
C GLY A 2 -4.63 -0.04 6.02
N ALA A 3 -4.41 -0.05 7.34
CA ALA A 3 -3.31 -0.79 7.95
C ALA A 3 -3.30 -2.30 7.65
N TYR A 4 -4.48 -2.94 7.62
CA TYR A 4 -4.59 -4.35 7.25
C TYR A 4 -4.16 -4.57 5.79
N MET A 5 -4.61 -3.71 4.88
CA MET A 5 -4.19 -3.80 3.47
C MET A 5 -2.69 -3.52 3.30
N GLY A 6 -2.14 -2.55 4.04
CA GLY A 6 -0.72 -2.29 4.09
C GLY A 6 0.09 -3.51 4.53
N LEU A 7 -0.37 -4.25 5.54
CA LEU A 7 0.26 -5.51 5.95
C LEU A 7 0.24 -6.56 4.82
N ARG A 8 -0.89 -6.73 4.13
CA ARG A 8 -1.01 -7.67 3.00
C ARG A 8 -0.10 -7.30 1.83
N ILE A 9 0.15 -6.01 1.61
CA ILE A 9 1.11 -5.51 0.61
C ILE A 9 2.54 -5.86 1.03
N ILE A 10 2.91 -5.67 2.30
CA ILE A 10 4.23 -6.08 2.83
C ILE A 10 4.44 -7.59 2.71
N GLU A 11 3.40 -8.39 2.94
CA GLU A 11 3.41 -9.85 2.77
C GLU A 11 3.46 -10.29 1.30
N GLY A 12 3.36 -9.37 0.34
CA GLY A 12 3.35 -9.66 -1.09
C GLY A 12 2.06 -10.32 -1.59
N ALA A 13 1.00 -10.33 -0.78
CA ALA A 13 -0.29 -10.89 -1.18
C ALA A 13 -1.01 -10.02 -2.22
N TYR A 14 -0.75 -8.71 -2.20
CA TYR A 14 -1.24 -7.73 -3.17
C TYR A 14 -0.16 -6.70 -3.46
N THR A 15 -0.23 -6.05 -4.62
CA THR A 15 0.57 -4.85 -4.90
C THR A 15 -0.16 -3.60 -4.41
N TYR A 16 0.61 -2.56 -4.08
CA TYR A 16 0.06 -1.27 -3.68
C TYR A 16 -0.91 -0.71 -4.73
N GLU A 17 -0.51 -0.76 -6.00
CA GLU A 17 -1.30 -0.30 -7.16
C GLU A 17 -2.63 -1.06 -7.26
N TYR A 18 -2.59 -2.40 -7.22
CA TYR A 18 -3.78 -3.25 -7.31
C TYR A 18 -4.85 -2.90 -6.27
N VAL A 19 -4.41 -2.58 -5.04
CA VAL A 19 -5.31 -2.21 -3.94
C VAL A 19 -5.82 -0.79 -4.13
N CYS A 20 -4.96 0.15 -4.51
CA CYS A 20 -5.35 1.55 -4.70
C CYS A 20 -6.31 1.75 -5.88
N GLU A 21 -6.18 0.97 -6.96
CA GLU A 21 -7.13 0.99 -8.08
C GLU A 21 -8.53 0.53 -7.66
N ARG A 22 -8.61 -0.53 -6.83
CA ARG A 22 -9.91 -1.10 -6.40
C ARG A 22 -10.53 -0.36 -5.22
N ARG A 23 -9.68 0.16 -4.35
CA ARG A 23 -10.04 0.75 -3.06
C ARG A 23 -9.24 2.03 -2.82
N PRO A 24 -9.46 3.07 -3.64
CA PRO A 24 -8.77 4.35 -3.47
C PRO A 24 -9.10 4.99 -2.12
N ASP A 25 -10.24 4.66 -1.52
CA ASP A 25 -10.64 5.06 -0.17
C ASP A 25 -9.69 4.57 0.93
N LEU A 26 -8.93 3.50 0.67
CA LEU A 26 -7.97 2.94 1.63
C LEU A 26 -6.56 3.51 1.48
N LYS A 27 -6.29 4.29 0.41
CA LYS A 27 -4.94 4.76 0.05
C LYS A 27 -4.26 5.48 1.21
N ASP A 28 -4.89 6.49 1.79
CA ASP A 28 -4.28 7.29 2.87
C ASP A 28 -3.93 6.43 4.10
N GLY A 29 -4.77 5.45 4.41
CA GLY A 29 -4.53 4.52 5.52
C GLY A 29 -3.46 3.47 5.21
N ILE A 30 -3.27 3.10 3.95
CA ILE A 30 -2.18 2.23 3.49
C ILE A 30 -0.87 3.02 3.52
N ASP A 31 -0.86 4.25 3.00
CA ASP A 31 0.30 5.13 2.96
C ASP A 31 0.85 5.39 4.36
N ALA A 32 -0.01 5.81 5.29
CA ALA A 32 0.37 6.07 6.67
C ALA A 32 0.98 4.82 7.34
N TYR A 33 0.43 3.64 7.04
CA TYR A 33 0.94 2.38 7.60
C TYR A 33 2.29 1.99 6.99
N LEU A 34 2.44 2.06 5.66
CA LEU A 34 3.69 1.73 4.98
C LEU A 34 4.81 2.70 5.39
N LEU A 35 4.52 4.00 5.53
CA LEU A 35 5.45 5.00 6.06
C LEU A 35 5.88 4.65 7.50
N GLN A 36 4.93 4.30 8.37
CA GLN A 36 5.24 3.88 9.74
C GLN A 36 6.14 2.64 9.81
N GLN A 37 6.01 1.72 8.85
CA GLN A 37 6.84 0.51 8.76
C GLN A 37 8.17 0.72 8.02
N GLY A 38 8.45 1.95 7.52
CA GLY A 38 9.63 2.22 6.70
C GLY A 38 9.61 1.48 5.35
N LYS A 39 8.42 1.28 4.78
CA LYS A 39 8.13 0.55 3.54
C LYS A 39 7.68 1.45 2.40
N GLU A 40 8.24 2.66 2.37
CA GLU A 40 7.93 3.71 1.40
C GLU A 40 8.23 3.27 -0.03
N GLU A 41 9.18 2.33 -0.21
CA GLU A 41 9.54 1.77 -1.51
C GLU A 41 8.36 1.07 -2.19
N LEU A 42 7.44 0.48 -1.42
CA LEU A 42 6.28 -0.23 -1.95
C LEU A 42 5.22 0.73 -2.52
N ILE A 43 5.23 1.98 -2.07
CA ILE A 43 4.37 3.05 -2.61
C ILE A 43 4.93 3.52 -3.96
N GLN A 44 6.24 3.74 -4.03
CA GLN A 44 6.93 4.23 -5.25
C GLN A 44 6.98 3.19 -6.37
N GLN A 45 7.05 1.89 -6.04
CA GLN A 45 7.03 0.81 -7.04
C GLN A 45 5.73 0.73 -7.84
N GLY A 46 4.60 1.25 -7.32
CA GLY A 46 3.36 1.37 -8.09
C GLY A 46 3.26 2.63 -8.96
N SER A 47 4.31 3.46 -9.01
CA SER A 47 4.34 4.73 -9.77
C SER A 47 5.33 4.72 -10.94
N ALA A 48 6.04 3.60 -11.17
CA ALA A 48 7.02 3.48 -12.24
C ALA A 48 6.42 2.67 -13.41
N HIS A 49 5.95 3.39 -14.43
CA HIS A 49 5.75 2.88 -15.77
C HIS A 49 6.92 3.34 -16.67
#